data_AF-A0A2V6JAG9-F1
#
_entry.id   AF-A0A2V6JAG9-F1
#
_cell.length_a   1.000
_cell.length_b   1.000
_cell.length_c   1.000
_cell.angle_alpha   90.00
_cell.angle_beta   90.00
_cell.angle_gamma   90.00
#
_symmetry.space_group_name_H-M   'P 1'
#
loop_
_entity.id
_entity.type
_entity.pdbx_description
1 polymer ?
#
loop_
_entity_poly.entity_id
_entity_poly.type
_entity_poly.pdbx_seq_one_letter_code
_entity_poly.pdbx_strand_id
1 'polypeptide(L)'
;AATPEQPAGFLAGNWLIDKFHKGGPVMWPILIVSIVALTVVLERCIWWGGRWFRRDPKRIEKVFTAIENGDTAEASGLSRSSRDPVLRMLWNGLNHQ
;
A
#
# COMPACT_ATOMS: atom_id res chain seq x y z
N ALA A 1 22.33 49.30 -0.80
CA ALA A 1 21.36 48.82 0.19
C ALA A 1 21.26 47.32 0.06
N ALA A 2 21.78 46.58 1.04
CA ALA A 2 21.68 45.13 1.08
C ALA A 2 20.55 44.75 2.02
N THR A 3 19.57 44.04 1.49
CA THR A 3 19.01 42.86 2.17
C THR A 3 18.67 41.84 1.07
N PRO A 4 19.26 40.62 1.12
CA PRO A 4 18.71 39.44 0.43
C PRO A 4 17.43 38.99 1.20
N GLU A 5 16.93 37.76 1.04
CA GLU A 5 15.80 37.16 1.81
C GLU A 5 14.45 37.25 1.07
N GLN A 6 13.78 36.17 0.59
CA GLN A 6 13.75 34.78 1.00
C GLN A 6 13.48 33.82 -0.19
N PRO A 7 14.11 32.62 -0.20
CA PRO A 7 13.71 31.51 -1.06
C PRO A 7 12.43 30.89 -0.49
N ALA A 8 11.27 31.46 -0.86
CA ALA A 8 10.00 30.85 -0.53
C ALA A 8 9.85 29.59 -1.38
N GLY A 9 10.03 28.44 -0.71
CA GLY A 9 10.09 27.12 -1.30
C GLY A 9 9.11 26.93 -2.46
N PHE A 10 9.64 26.33 -3.51
CA PHE A 10 9.03 25.85 -4.76
C PHE A 10 7.65 25.15 -4.65
N LEU A 11 7.11 24.96 -3.44
CA LEU A 11 6.03 24.03 -3.15
C LEU A 11 4.66 24.61 -2.75
N ALA A 12 4.44 25.88 -2.37
CA ALA A 12 3.07 26.22 -1.91
C ALA A 12 2.55 27.67 -1.93
N GLY A 13 3.37 28.71 -1.72
CA GLY A 13 2.80 30.01 -1.33
C GLY A 13 2.43 30.94 -2.49
N ASN A 14 3.43 31.58 -3.09
CA ASN A 14 3.15 32.76 -3.92
C ASN A 14 2.95 32.43 -5.40
N TRP A 15 3.73 31.51 -5.97
CA TRP A 15 3.71 31.25 -7.41
C TRP A 15 2.44 30.54 -7.90
N LEU A 16 1.95 29.58 -7.11
CA LEU A 16 0.77 28.80 -7.45
C LEU A 16 -0.48 29.69 -7.43
N ILE A 17 -0.64 30.47 -6.35
CA ILE A 17 -1.79 31.35 -6.12
C ILE A 17 -1.84 32.49 -7.17
N ASP A 18 -0.70 33.06 -7.56
CA ASP A 18 -0.62 34.08 -8.62
C ASP A 18 -1.05 33.53 -10.00
N LYS A 19 -0.73 32.27 -10.30
CA LYS A 19 -1.21 31.56 -11.49
C LYS A 19 -2.72 31.32 -11.41
N PHE A 20 -3.22 30.91 -10.24
CA PHE A 20 -4.65 30.67 -9.98
C PHE A 20 -5.50 31.94 -10.13
N HIS A 21 -5.04 33.09 -9.63
CA HIS A 21 -5.74 34.35 -9.84
C HIS A 21 -5.80 34.76 -11.33
N LYS A 22 -4.75 34.49 -12.12
CA LYS A 22 -4.68 34.85 -13.55
C LYS A 22 -5.50 33.93 -14.46
N GLY A 23 -5.66 32.65 -14.12
CA GLY A 23 -6.43 31.69 -14.93
C GLY A 23 -7.93 31.62 -14.59
N GLY A 24 -8.39 32.41 -13.63
CA GLY A 24 -9.81 32.62 -13.35
C GLY A 24 -10.48 31.51 -12.51
N PRO A 25 -11.80 31.65 -12.23
CA PRO A 25 -12.55 30.80 -11.30
C PRO A 25 -12.53 29.29 -11.63
N VAL A 26 -12.29 28.95 -12.90
CA VAL A 26 -12.27 27.57 -13.42
C VAL A 26 -11.07 26.77 -12.91
N MET A 27 -10.02 27.41 -12.43
CA MET A 27 -8.85 26.68 -11.92
C MET A 27 -9.06 26.03 -10.54
N TRP A 28 -9.95 26.58 -9.71
CA TRP A 28 -10.24 26.06 -8.36
C TRP A 28 -10.84 24.63 -8.39
N PRO A 29 -11.84 24.33 -9.23
CA PRO A 29 -12.35 22.96 -9.38
C PRO A 29 -11.26 21.94 -9.74
N ILE A 30 -10.34 22.30 -10.64
CA ILE A 30 -9.26 21.42 -11.09
C ILE A 30 -8.32 21.10 -9.92
N LEU A 31 -8.00 22.09 -9.09
CA LEU A 31 -7.20 21.89 -7.89
C LEU A 31 -7.88 20.90 -6.93
N ILE A 32 -9.17 21.08 -6.66
CA ILE A 32 -9.94 20.19 -5.79
C ILE A 32 -9.94 18.77 -6.34
N VAL A 33 -10.23 18.59 -7.62
CA VAL A 33 -10.22 17.27 -8.28
C VAL A 33 -8.83 16.63 -8.21
N SER A 34 -7.76 17.40 -8.39
CA SER A 34 -6.38 16.90 -8.28
C SER A 34 -6.07 16.40 -6.86
N ILE A 35 -6.48 17.14 -5.83
CA ILE A 35 -6.28 16.73 -4.44
C ILE A 35 -7.09 15.46 -4.14
N VAL A 36 -8.35 15.41 -4.55
CA VAL A 36 -9.21 14.23 -4.37
C VAL A 36 -8.63 13.01 -5.09
N ALA A 37 -8.17 13.18 -6.33
CA ALA A 37 -7.51 12.13 -7.08
C ALA A 37 -6.26 11.61 -6.35
N LEU A 38 -5.45 12.51 -5.81
CA LEU A 38 -4.26 12.13 -5.03
C LEU A 38 -4.63 11.34 -3.78
N THR A 39 -5.67 11.75 -3.04
CA THR A 39 -6.18 11.00 -1.87
C THR A 39 -6.62 9.59 -2.25
N VAL A 40 -7.39 9.44 -3.34
CA VAL A 40 -7.85 8.13 -3.83
C VAL A 40 -6.67 7.24 -4.24
N VAL A 41 -5.67 7.81 -4.92
CA VAL A 41 -4.46 7.08 -5.30
C VAL A 41 -3.70 6.61 -4.06
N LEU A 42 -3.54 7.46 -3.05
CA LEU A 42 -2.89 7.09 -1.78
C LEU A 42 -3.64 5.97 -1.06
N GLU A 43 -4.97 6.10 -0.93
CA GLU A 43 -5.82 5.05 -0.36
C GLU A 43 -5.63 3.72 -1.12
N ARG A 44 -5.62 3.78 -2.46
CA ARG A 44 -5.45 2.60 -3.30
C ARG A 44 -4.06 1.97 -3.15
N CYS A 45 -3.03 2.79 -3.05
CA CYS A 45 -1.65 2.35 -2.82
C CYS A 45 -1.50 1.70 -1.44
N ILE A 46 -2.08 2.28 -0.39
CA ILE A 46 -2.07 1.70 0.97
C ILE A 46 -2.82 0.36 0.96
N TRP A 47 -3.99 0.30 0.32
CA TRP A 47 -4.78 -0.92 0.22
C TRP A 47 -4.02 -2.04 -0.51
N TRP A 48 -3.34 -1.72 -1.61
CA TRP A 48 -2.50 -2.69 -2.31
C TRP A 48 -1.25 -3.09 -1.52
N GLY A 49 -0.57 -2.14 -0.88
CA GLY A 49 0.60 -2.40 -0.04
C GLY A 49 0.27 -3.31 1.15
N GLY A 50 -0.84 -3.06 1.83
CA GLY A 50 -1.33 -3.92 2.92
C GLY A 50 -1.71 -5.33 2.46
N ARG A 51 -2.17 -5.49 1.21
CA ARG A 51 -2.41 -6.81 0.61
C ARG A 51 -1.11 -7.52 0.25
N TRP A 52 -0.09 -6.79 -0.20
CA TRP A 52 1.23 -7.34 -0.53
C TRP A 52 1.99 -7.82 0.70
N PHE A 53 1.92 -7.08 1.81
CA PHE A 53 2.59 -7.45 3.07
C PHE A 53 2.00 -8.69 3.76
N ARG A 54 0.86 -9.21 3.28
CA ARG A 54 0.26 -10.47 3.77
C ARG A 54 0.83 -11.71 3.09
N ARG A 55 1.71 -11.54 2.10
CA ARG A 55 2.43 -12.65 1.48
C ARG A 55 3.69 -12.90 2.29
N ASP A 56 3.69 -13.97 3.06
CA ASP A 56 4.87 -14.48 3.74
C ASP A 56 5.41 -15.70 2.96
N PRO A 57 6.13 -15.48 1.83
CA PRO A 57 6.62 -16.57 0.98
C PRO A 57 7.52 -17.54 1.76
N LYS A 58 8.26 -17.05 2.76
CA LYS A 58 9.11 -17.86 3.65
C LYS A 58 8.31 -18.83 4.53
N ARG A 59 7.07 -18.51 4.89
CA ARG A 59 6.20 -19.44 5.63
C ARG A 59 5.59 -20.48 4.71
N ILE A 60 5.27 -20.10 3.48
CA ILE A 60 4.77 -21.03 2.45
C ILE A 60 5.83 -22.11 2.19
N GLU A 61 7.08 -21.71 1.96
CA GLU A 61 8.18 -22.63 1.71
C GLU A 61 8.39 -23.63 2.86
N LYS A 62 8.40 -23.15 4.11
CA LYS A 62 8.51 -24.04 5.29
C LYS A 62 7.38 -25.06 5.40
N VAL A 63 6.15 -24.67 5.06
CA VAL A 63 5.01 -25.59 5.08
C VAL A 63 5.11 -26.61 3.95
N PHE A 64 5.53 -26.20 2.75
CA PHE A 64 5.75 -27.13 1.65
C PHE A 64 6.86 -28.15 1.97
N THR A 65 7.97 -27.72 2.57
CA THR A 65 9.04 -28.63 3.01
C THR A 65 8.57 -29.61 4.09
N ALA A 66 7.72 -29.18 5.03
CA ALA A 66 7.15 -30.08 6.05
C ALA A 66 6.22 -31.15 5.44
N ILE A 67 5.46 -30.79 4.39
CA ILE A 67 4.63 -31.73 3.62
C ILE A 67 5.49 -32.72 2.84
N GLU A 68 6.56 -32.26 2.17
CA GLU A 68 7.50 -33.12 1.43
C GLU A 68 8.20 -34.14 2.33
N ASN A 69 8.50 -33.75 3.58
CA ASN A 69 9.10 -34.64 4.58
C ASN A 69 8.11 -35.63 5.21
N GLY A 70 6.82 -35.58 4.84
CA GLY A 70 5.78 -36.48 5.34
C GLY A 70 5.21 -36.10 6.71
N ASP A 71 5.64 -34.98 7.32
CA ASP A 71 5.12 -34.50 8.60
C ASP A 71 3.90 -33.58 8.40
N THR A 72 2.79 -34.23 8.09
CA THR A 72 1.50 -33.57 7.90
C THR A 72 0.98 -32.89 9.17
N ALA A 73 1.38 -33.36 10.36
CA ALA A 73 0.99 -32.75 11.63
C ALA A 73 1.70 -31.40 11.84
N GLU A 74 3.00 -31.31 11.56
CA GLU A 74 3.77 -30.06 11.63
C GLU A 74 3.31 -29.06 10.55
N ALA A 75 3.11 -29.52 9.31
CA ALA A 75 2.58 -28.72 8.21
C ALA A 75 1.23 -28.10 8.55
N SER A 76 0.38 -28.88 9.21
CA SER A 76 -0.93 -28.42 9.66
C SER A 76 -0.75 -27.30 10.74
N GLY A 77 0.06 -27.53 11.78
CA GLY A 77 0.27 -26.55 12.86
C GLY A 77 0.83 -25.21 12.35
N LEU A 78 1.79 -25.27 11.43
CA LEU A 78 2.38 -24.09 10.79
C LEU A 78 1.36 -23.32 9.92
N SER A 79 0.51 -24.03 9.19
CA SER A 79 -0.53 -23.45 8.33
C SER A 79 -1.63 -22.74 9.11
N ARG A 80 -2.04 -23.29 10.27
CA ARG A 80 -3.07 -22.69 11.15
C ARG A 80 -2.66 -21.32 11.71
N SER A 81 -1.36 -21.11 11.95
CA SER A 81 -0.83 -19.85 12.51
C SER A 81 -0.69 -18.73 11.46
N SER A 82 -0.91 -19.01 10.18
CA SER A 82 -0.59 -18.07 9.11
C SER A 82 -1.78 -17.21 8.69
N ARG A 83 -1.52 -15.90 8.53
CA ARG A 83 -2.49 -14.93 7.99
C ARG A 83 -2.51 -14.90 6.46
N ASP A 84 -1.66 -15.70 5.82
CA ASP A 84 -1.63 -15.81 4.36
C ASP A 84 -2.85 -16.59 3.87
N PRO A 85 -3.65 -16.04 2.94
CA PRO A 85 -4.80 -16.73 2.36
C PRO A 85 -4.43 -18.07 1.69
N VAL A 86 -3.22 -18.22 1.16
CA VAL A 86 -2.78 -19.48 0.53
C VAL A 86 -2.61 -20.58 1.58
N LEU A 87 -1.98 -20.26 2.71
CA LEU A 87 -1.77 -21.21 3.82
C LEU A 87 -3.09 -21.63 4.49
N ARG A 88 -4.09 -20.74 4.53
CA ARG A 88 -5.45 -21.10 5.00
C ARG A 88 -6.17 -22.06 4.06
N MET A 89 -6.01 -21.88 2.75
CA MET A 89 -6.59 -22.81 1.77
C MET A 89 -5.93 -24.19 1.89
N LEU A 90 -4.60 -24.22 2.05
CA LEU A 90 -3.84 -25.47 2.25
C LEU A 90 -4.25 -26.19 3.54
N TRP A 91 -4.38 -25.47 4.67
CA TRP A 91 -4.89 -26.03 5.92
C TRP A 91 -6.28 -26.64 5.76
N ASN A 92 -7.21 -25.94 5.09
CA ASN A 92 -8.55 -26.47 4.85
C ASN A 92 -8.52 -27.75 4.01
N GLY A 93 -7.63 -27.84 3.01
CA GLY A 93 -7.46 -29.06 2.21
C GLY A 93 -6.85 -30.23 2.99
N LEU A 94 -5.89 -29.96 3.86
CA LEU A 94 -5.26 -30.98 4.71
C LEU A 94 -6.16 -31.45 5.86
N ASN A 95 -7.06 -30.58 6.35
CA ASN A 95 -7.97 -30.86 7.47
C ASN A 95 -9.36 -31.37 7.01
N HIS A 96 -9.59 -31.55 5.71
CA HIS A 96 -10.77 -32.21 5.13
C HIS A 96 -10.37 -33.50 4.40
N GLN A 97 -9.60 -34.35 5.11
CA GLN A 97 -9.53 -35.78 4.77
C GLN A 97 -10.66 -36.52 5.49
#